data_AF-A0A0N9FI36-F1
#
_entry.id   AF-A0A0N9FI36-F1
#
_cell.length_a   1.000
_cell.length_b   1.000
_cell.length_c   1.000
_cell.angle_alpha   90.00
_cell.angle_beta   90.00
_cell.angle_gamma   90.00
#
_symmetry.space_group_name_H-M   'P 1'
#
loop_
_entity.id
_entity.type
_entity.pdbx_description
1 polymer ?
#
loop_
_entity_poly.entity_id
_entity_poly.type
_entity_poly.pdbx_seq_one_letter_code
_entity_poly.pdbx_strand_id
1 'polypeptide(L)'
;FTHHPRFEPVFLKSRRRISSHGVSAVLTGEEARVSTQRDDAPFNFNAYVAEKANHVNKALDDAVAVRNPPMIHDAMRYSLLAGGKRVRPMLCIAACEIVGGPQSAAIPAACAVEMIHTMSLIHDDLPCMDNDDLRR
;
A
#
# COMPACT_ATOMS: atom_id res chain seq x y z
N PHE A 1 -4.52 28.78 -35.62
CA PHE A 1 -5.61 27.92 -35.14
C PHE A 1 -5.07 26.49 -35.16
N THR A 2 -4.48 25.97 -34.10
CA THR A 2 -5.11 25.63 -32.82
C THR A 2 -4.13 25.84 -31.66
N HIS A 3 -4.63 26.43 -30.57
CA HIS A 3 -3.89 26.69 -29.34
C HIS A 3 -3.61 25.40 -28.57
N HIS A 4 -2.34 25.13 -28.25
CA HIS A 4 -1.95 24.23 -27.17
C HIS A 4 -1.92 25.02 -25.85
N PRO A 5 -2.62 24.58 -24.79
CA PRO A 5 -2.43 25.16 -23.46
C PRO A 5 -1.17 24.57 -22.81
N ARG A 6 -0.27 25.46 -22.41
CA ARG A 6 0.88 25.18 -21.53
C ARG A 6 0.36 24.83 -20.13
N PHE A 7 0.79 23.70 -19.58
CA PHE A 7 0.56 23.35 -18.18
C PHE A 7 1.49 24.18 -17.29
N GLU A 8 0.91 25.07 -16.48
CA GLU A 8 1.59 25.82 -15.42
C GLU A 8 1.44 25.05 -14.08
N PRO A 9 2.50 24.91 -13.26
CA PRO A 9 2.39 24.26 -11.96
C PRO A 9 1.72 25.20 -10.93
N VAL A 10 0.56 24.81 -10.42
CA VAL A 10 -0.12 25.53 -9.33
C VAL A 10 0.56 25.20 -8.00
N PHE A 11 1.43 26.09 -7.55
CA PHE A 11 2.09 26.05 -6.25
C PHE A 11 1.11 26.52 -5.15
N LEU A 12 0.37 25.60 -4.53
CA LEU A 12 -0.54 25.93 -3.44
C LEU A 12 0.25 26.18 -2.14
N LYS A 13 0.51 27.46 -1.88
CA LYS A 13 1.22 27.98 -0.72
C LYS A 13 0.30 27.98 0.51
N SER A 14 0.18 26.85 1.21
CA SER A 14 -0.54 26.81 2.49
C SER A 14 0.37 27.25 3.65
N ARG A 15 0.01 28.37 4.26
CA ARG A 15 0.73 29.05 5.35
C ARG A 15 0.72 28.20 6.63
N ARG A 16 1.91 28.00 7.20
CA ARG A 16 2.10 27.52 8.59
C ARG A 16 1.42 28.51 9.55
N ARG A 17 0.62 28.01 10.49
CA ARG A 17 0.27 28.73 11.73
C ARG A 17 1.23 28.28 12.83
N ILE A 18 2.09 29.22 13.22
CA ILE A 18 2.93 29.13 14.41
C ILE A 18 2.04 29.51 15.58
N SER A 19 1.81 28.60 16.53
CA SER A 19 1.08 28.88 17.76
C SER A 19 2.03 29.54 18.76
N SER A 20 1.99 30.87 18.83
CA SER A 20 2.63 31.69 19.86
C SER A 20 2.02 31.43 21.24
N HIS A 21 2.87 31.24 22.24
CA HIS A 21 2.48 31.22 23.65
C HIS A 21 1.98 32.61 24.06
N GLY A 22 0.83 32.67 24.77
CA GLY A 22 0.26 33.92 25.27
C GLY A 22 -0.92 33.71 26.21
N VAL A 23 -0.62 33.71 27.51
CA VAL A 23 -1.36 34.23 28.68
C VAL A 23 -2.89 34.05 28.78
N SER A 24 -3.26 33.35 29.87
CA SER A 24 -4.52 33.29 30.61
C SER A 24 -5.56 34.40 30.40
N ALA A 25 -6.81 33.98 30.14
CA ALA A 25 -8.02 34.71 30.51
C ALA A 25 -9.08 33.71 30.98
N VAL A 26 -9.39 33.78 32.27
CA VAL A 26 -10.52 33.08 32.91
C VAL A 26 -11.82 33.67 32.38
N LEU A 27 -12.61 32.87 31.65
CA LEU A 27 -14.05 33.09 31.47
C LEU A 27 -14.77 31.74 31.39
N THR A 28 -15.74 31.60 32.27
CA THR A 28 -16.66 30.48 32.48
C THR A 28 -17.46 30.14 31.23
N GLY A 29 -17.43 28.88 30.83
CA GLY A 29 -18.33 28.30 29.83
C GLY A 29 -17.95 26.84 29.60
N GLU A 30 -18.89 25.93 29.87
CA GLU A 30 -18.77 24.47 29.72
C GLU A 30 -17.91 24.04 28.52
N GLU A 31 -16.70 23.58 28.79
CA GLU A 31 -15.95 22.78 27.82
C GLU A 31 -16.69 21.45 27.67
N ALA A 32 -17.40 21.32 26.54
CA ALA A 32 -17.75 20.02 26.00
C ALA A 32 -16.44 19.26 25.75
N ARG A 33 -16.01 18.50 26.76
CA ARG A 33 -14.90 17.56 26.68
C ARG A 33 -15.28 16.52 25.63
N VAL A 34 -14.85 16.75 24.38
CA VAL A 34 -14.78 15.70 23.38
C VAL A 34 -13.78 14.70 23.93
N SER A 35 -14.30 13.65 24.57
CA SER A 35 -13.50 12.54 25.02
C SER A 35 -12.96 11.86 23.77
N THR A 36 -11.74 12.21 23.37
CA THR A 36 -10.93 11.31 22.55
C THR A 36 -10.59 10.11 23.42
N GLN A 37 -11.54 9.19 23.58
CA GLN A 37 -11.22 7.84 23.99
C GLN A 37 -10.28 7.32 22.90
N ARG A 38 -8.98 7.35 23.19
CA ARG A 38 -8.04 6.51 22.48
C ARG A 38 -8.46 5.09 22.86
N ASP A 39 -8.93 4.32 21.89
CA ASP A 39 -8.99 2.88 22.03
C ASP A 39 -7.55 2.41 22.27
N ASP A 40 -7.16 2.28 23.54
CA ASP A 40 -5.88 1.73 24.01
C ASP A 40 -5.82 0.21 23.77
N ALA A 41 -6.58 -0.31 22.80
CA ALA A 41 -6.47 -1.68 22.38
C ALA A 41 -5.03 -1.91 21.87
N PRO A 42 -4.33 -2.94 22.38
CA PRO A 42 -2.96 -3.21 21.97
C PRO A 42 -2.92 -3.48 20.46
N PHE A 43 -1.86 -2.99 19.80
CA PHE A 43 -1.66 -3.21 18.38
C PHE A 43 -1.70 -4.72 18.05
N ASN A 44 -2.68 -5.12 17.25
CA ASN A 44 -2.82 -6.50 16.80
C ASN A 44 -2.10 -6.68 15.46
N PHE A 45 -0.85 -7.14 15.54
CA PHE A 45 -0.02 -7.39 14.38
C PHE A 45 -0.64 -8.38 13.39
N ASN A 46 -1.25 -9.46 13.88
CA ASN A 46 -1.84 -10.49 13.01
C ASN A 46 -3.05 -9.95 12.23
N ALA A 47 -3.89 -9.14 12.88
CA ALA A 47 -5.01 -8.48 12.22
C ALA A 47 -4.52 -7.49 11.15
N TYR A 48 -3.49 -6.68 11.47
CA TYR A 48 -2.88 -5.76 10.52
C TYR A 48 -2.33 -6.50 9.28
N VAL A 49 -1.53 -7.55 9.50
CA VAL A 49 -0.96 -8.37 8.41
C VAL A 49 -2.05 -8.97 7.53
N ALA A 50 -3.09 -9.54 8.13
CA ALA A 50 -4.20 -10.14 7.40
C ALA A 50 -4.96 -9.11 6.56
N GLU A 51 -5.25 -7.93 7.13
CA GLU A 51 -5.91 -6.83 6.44
C GLU A 51 -5.10 -6.37 5.22
N LYS A 52 -3.81 -6.08 5.40
CA LYS A 52 -2.96 -5.61 4.30
C LYS A 52 -2.77 -6.69 3.23
N ALA A 53 -2.61 -7.95 3.63
CA ALA A 53 -2.52 -9.07 2.69
C ALA A 53 -3.79 -9.21 1.84
N ASN A 54 -4.98 -9.03 2.42
CA ASN A 54 -6.24 -9.07 1.68
C ASN A 54 -6.34 -7.94 0.64
N HIS A 55 -5.96 -6.71 1.02
CA HIS A 55 -5.92 -5.59 0.08
C HIS A 55 -4.96 -5.84 -1.09
N VAL A 56 -3.79 -6.40 -0.81
CA VAL A 56 -2.78 -6.73 -1.83
C VAL A 56 -3.25 -7.89 -2.72
N ASN A 57 -3.79 -8.97 -2.14
CA ASN A 57 -4.29 -10.11 -2.91
C ASN A 57 -5.39 -9.68 -3.88
N LYS A 58 -6.31 -8.83 -3.42
CA LYS A 58 -7.33 -8.26 -4.29
C LYS A 58 -6.71 -7.41 -5.42
N ALA A 59 -5.78 -6.52 -5.08
CA ALA A 59 -5.15 -5.66 -6.07
C ALA A 59 -4.31 -6.44 -7.11
N LEU A 60 -3.64 -7.52 -6.70
CA LEU A 60 -2.92 -8.41 -7.61
C LEU A 60 -3.86 -9.16 -8.56
N ASP A 61 -4.99 -9.65 -8.05
CA ASP A 61 -6.00 -10.33 -8.85
C ASP A 61 -6.58 -9.38 -9.93
N ASP A 62 -6.92 -8.16 -9.52
CA ASP A 62 -7.42 -7.11 -10.42
C ASP A 62 -6.35 -6.67 -11.45
N ALA A 63 -5.08 -6.58 -11.03
CA ALA A 63 -3.97 -6.13 -11.88
C ALA A 63 -3.60 -7.15 -12.98
N VAL A 64 -3.77 -8.44 -12.73
CA VAL A 64 -3.41 -9.52 -13.66
C VAL A 64 -4.66 -10.27 -14.12
N ALA A 65 -5.64 -9.53 -14.66
CA ALA A 65 -6.81 -10.12 -15.28
C ALA A 65 -6.43 -10.99 -16.50
N VAL A 66 -7.13 -12.11 -16.70
CA VAL A 66 -6.91 -13.01 -17.84
C VAL A 66 -7.28 -12.30 -19.15
N ARG A 67 -6.36 -12.32 -20.11
CA ARG A 67 -6.54 -11.75 -21.45
C ARG A 67 -5.95 -12.72 -22.48
N ASN A 68 -6.16 -12.44 -23.77
CA ASN A 68 -5.53 -13.22 -24.82
C ASN A 68 -4.04 -12.84 -24.97
N PRO A 69 -3.11 -13.81 -25.04
CA PRO A 69 -3.33 -15.26 -24.96
C PRO A 69 -3.52 -15.76 -23.51
N PRO A 70 -4.54 -16.58 -23.20
CA PRO A 70 -4.87 -16.95 -21.81
C PRO A 70 -3.74 -17.70 -21.11
N MET A 71 -3.00 -18.54 -21.84
CA MET A 71 -1.93 -19.38 -21.29
C MET A 71 -0.87 -18.60 -20.50
N ILE A 72 -0.43 -17.43 -20.98
CA ILE A 72 0.58 -16.64 -20.25
C ILE A 72 -0.02 -16.01 -18.99
N HIS A 73 -1.27 -15.57 -19.05
CA HIS A 73 -1.95 -14.97 -17.92
C HIS A 73 -2.28 -16.02 -16.85
N ASP A 74 -2.72 -17.21 -17.25
CA ASP A 74 -2.97 -18.31 -16.33
C ASP A 74 -1.68 -18.74 -15.62
N ALA A 75 -0.55 -18.83 -16.35
CA ALA A 75 0.76 -19.12 -15.76
C ALA A 75 1.22 -18.03 -14.78
N MET A 76 1.07 -16.74 -15.14
CA MET A 76 1.40 -15.62 -14.24
C MET A 76 0.56 -15.67 -12.96
N ARG A 77 -0.75 -15.87 -13.11
CA ARG A 77 -1.71 -15.90 -12.00
C ARG A 77 -1.49 -17.10 -11.09
N TYR A 78 -1.14 -18.25 -11.65
CA TYR A 78 -0.87 -19.49 -10.90
C TYR A 78 0.13 -19.24 -9.77
N SER A 79 1.31 -18.72 -10.10
CA SER A 79 2.36 -18.47 -9.08
C SER A 79 2.09 -17.21 -8.25
N LEU A 80 1.53 -16.15 -8.85
CA LEU A 80 1.34 -14.87 -8.17
C LEU A 80 0.22 -14.93 -7.13
N LEU A 81 -0.85 -15.68 -7.41
CA LEU A 81 -2.06 -15.77 -6.59
C LEU A 81 -2.12 -17.04 -5.72
N ALA A 82 -1.10 -17.91 -5.77
CA ALA A 82 -0.97 -19.07 -4.87
C ALA A 82 -0.96 -18.69 -3.37
N GLY A 83 -0.72 -17.41 -3.07
CA GLY A 83 -0.77 -16.83 -1.73
C GLY A 83 0.61 -16.54 -1.19
N GLY A 84 0.82 -16.78 0.11
CA GLY A 84 2.05 -16.50 0.81
C GLY A 84 1.92 -15.39 1.85
N LYS A 85 3.03 -15.10 2.54
CA LYS A 85 3.04 -14.18 3.69
C LYS A 85 2.89 -12.71 3.30
N ARG A 86 3.08 -12.36 2.01
CA ARG A 86 3.03 -10.99 1.47
C ARG A 86 3.93 -9.99 2.21
N VAL A 87 5.08 -10.45 2.72
CA VAL A 87 5.99 -9.63 3.55
C VAL A 87 6.46 -8.39 2.81
N ARG A 88 6.84 -8.53 1.54
CA ARG A 88 7.36 -7.42 0.73
C ARG A 88 6.30 -6.33 0.47
N PRO A 89 5.06 -6.66 0.03
CA PRO A 89 3.96 -5.72 -0.01
C PRO A 89 3.70 -4.99 1.30
N MET A 90 3.69 -5.73 2.41
CA MET A 90 3.43 -5.14 3.73
C MET A 90 4.49 -4.13 4.13
N LEU A 91 5.77 -4.43 3.89
CA LEU A 91 6.85 -3.47 4.15
C LEU A 91 6.73 -2.21 3.29
N CYS A 92 6.32 -2.35 2.02
CA CYS A 92 6.08 -1.22 1.12
C CYS A 92 4.95 -0.32 1.65
N ILE A 93 3.83 -0.93 2.07
CA ILE A 93 2.69 -0.21 2.64
C ILE A 93 3.07 0.48 3.96
N ALA A 94 3.67 -0.26 4.89
CA ALA A 94 4.05 0.27 6.20
C ALA A 94 5.03 1.44 6.08
N ALA A 95 6.01 1.35 5.17
CA ALA A 95 6.93 2.45 4.90
C ALA A 95 6.22 3.71 4.40
N CYS A 96 5.20 3.55 3.55
CA CYS A 96 4.37 4.67 3.09
C CYS A 96 3.54 5.27 4.23
N GLU A 97 2.90 4.43 5.05
CA GLU A 97 2.07 4.86 6.18
C GLU A 97 2.88 5.63 7.24
N ILE A 98 4.10 5.16 7.56
CA ILE A 98 4.98 5.78 8.57
C ILE A 98 5.38 7.21 8.17
N VAL A 99 5.53 7.49 6.87
CA VAL A 99 5.85 8.84 6.38
C VAL A 99 4.60 9.70 6.12
N GLY A 100 3.41 9.21 6.52
CA GLY A 100 2.13 9.91 6.38
C GLY A 100 1.45 9.76 5.01
N GLY A 101 1.92 8.84 4.17
CA GLY A 101 1.28 8.52 2.90
C GLY A 101 0.07 7.61 3.07
N PRO A 102 -0.97 7.74 2.23
CA PRO A 102 -2.11 6.84 2.28
C PRO A 102 -1.77 5.47 1.70
N GLN A 103 -2.30 4.40 2.29
CA GLN A 103 -2.13 3.02 1.79
C GLN A 103 -2.40 2.90 0.28
N SER A 104 -3.45 3.53 -0.23
CA SER A 104 -3.85 3.47 -1.63
C SER A 104 -2.75 3.91 -2.60
N ALA A 105 -1.89 4.84 -2.19
CA ALA A 105 -0.76 5.28 -3.00
C ALA A 105 0.36 4.22 -3.08
N ALA A 106 0.48 3.36 -2.07
CA ALA A 106 1.49 2.31 -2.01
C ALA A 106 1.06 1.01 -2.71
N ILE A 107 -0.25 0.74 -2.81
CA ILE A 107 -0.77 -0.54 -3.35
C ILE A 107 -0.18 -0.90 -4.73
N PRO A 108 -0.10 0.00 -5.73
CA PRO A 108 0.50 -0.34 -7.02
C PRO A 108 1.98 -0.75 -6.90
N ALA A 109 2.75 -0.04 -6.08
CA ALA A 109 4.17 -0.36 -5.85
C ALA A 109 4.32 -1.67 -5.08
N ALA A 110 3.48 -1.91 -4.07
CA ALA A 110 3.44 -3.15 -3.31
C ALA A 110 3.14 -4.36 -4.23
N CYS A 111 2.19 -4.22 -5.15
CA CYS A 111 1.90 -5.24 -6.17
C CYS A 111 3.09 -5.47 -7.09
N ALA A 112 3.72 -4.41 -7.60
CA ALA A 112 4.87 -4.51 -8.50
C ALA A 112 6.04 -5.26 -7.84
N VAL A 113 6.34 -4.98 -6.56
CA VAL A 113 7.39 -5.68 -5.83
C VAL A 113 7.06 -7.17 -5.65
N GLU A 114 5.81 -7.51 -5.38
CA GLU A 114 5.39 -8.92 -5.30
C GLU A 114 5.47 -9.62 -6.66
N MET A 115 5.10 -8.95 -7.75
CA MET A 115 5.25 -9.50 -9.11
C MET A 115 6.71 -9.82 -9.43
N ILE A 116 7.64 -8.90 -9.09
CA ILE A 116 9.08 -9.13 -9.26
C ILE A 116 9.55 -10.29 -8.39
N HIS A 117 9.07 -10.37 -7.14
CA HIS A 117 9.39 -11.48 -6.24
C HIS A 117 8.91 -12.82 -6.78
N THR A 118 7.67 -12.91 -7.23
CA THR A 118 7.12 -14.14 -7.82
C THR A 118 7.89 -14.53 -9.07
N MET A 119 8.22 -13.55 -9.92
CA MET A 119 9.00 -13.80 -11.13
C MET A 119 10.38 -14.37 -10.84
N SER A 120 11.07 -13.87 -9.80
CA SER A 120 12.38 -14.43 -9.42
C SER A 120 12.22 -15.90 -9.02
N LEU A 121 11.18 -16.24 -8.25
CA LEU A 121 10.92 -17.63 -7.85
C LEU A 121 10.64 -18.54 -9.05
N ILE A 122 9.82 -18.08 -10.01
CA ILE A 122 9.54 -18.88 -11.23
C ILE A 122 10.83 -19.18 -11.98
N HIS A 123 11.74 -18.20 -12.07
CA HIS A 123 13.02 -18.39 -12.73
C HIS A 123 13.96 -19.32 -11.94
N ASP A 124 13.98 -19.19 -10.60
CA ASP A 124 14.79 -20.04 -9.72
C ASP A 124 14.39 -21.52 -9.85
N ASP A 125 13.11 -21.82 -10.07
CA ASP A 125 12.61 -23.20 -10.20
C ASP A 125 12.95 -23.88 -11.54
N LEU A 126 13.49 -23.13 -12.52
CA LEU A 126 13.79 -23.71 -13.82
C LEU A 126 14.87 -24.81 -13.73
N PRO A 127 14.86 -25.83 -14.62
CA PRO A 127 15.86 -26.90 -14.62
C PRO A 127 17.32 -26.45 -14.74
N CYS A 128 17.54 -25.24 -15.25
CA CYS A 128 18.86 -24.64 -15.37
C CYS A 128 19.32 -23.84 -14.14
N MET A 129 18.43 -23.61 -13.16
CA MET A 129 18.74 -22.98 -11.87
C MET A 129 18.64 -24.04 -10.77
N ASP A 130 17.53 -24.12 -10.03
CA ASP A 130 17.42 -25.05 -8.89
C ASP A 130 16.83 -26.42 -9.30
N ASN A 131 16.11 -26.49 -10.43
CA ASN A 131 15.41 -27.69 -10.88
C ASN A 131 14.43 -28.23 -9.81
N ASP A 132 13.64 -27.32 -9.22
CA ASP A 132 12.64 -27.64 -8.20
C ASP A 132 11.32 -28.08 -8.83
N ASP A 133 10.89 -29.31 -8.55
CA ASP A 133 9.62 -29.86 -9.06
C ASP A 133 8.38 -29.27 -8.35
N LEU A 134 8.54 -28.73 -7.14
CA LEU A 134 7.44 -28.29 -6.28
C LEU A 134 7.75 -26.96 -5.57
N ARG A 135 6.84 -26.00 -5.70
CA ARG A 135 6.81 -24.73 -4.96
C ARG A 135 5.44 -24.53 -4.31
N ARG A 136 5.41 -23.89 -3.14
CA ARG A 136 4.21 -23.68 -2.31
C ARG A 136 3.61 -22.30 -2.50
#